data_AF-A0A2I0WRF3-F1
#
_entry.id   AF-A0A2I0WRF3-F1
#
_cell.length_a   1.000
_cell.length_b   1.000
_cell.length_c   1.000
_cell.angle_alpha   90.00
_cell.angle_beta   90.00
_cell.angle_gamma   90.00
#
_symmetry.space_group_name_H-M   'P 1'
#
loop_
_entity.id
_entity.type
_entity.pdbx_description
1 polymer ?
#
loop_
_entity_poly.entity_id
_entity_poly.type
_entity_poly.pdbx_seq_one_letter_code
_entity_poly.pdbx_strand_id
1 'polypeptide(L)'
;MPPGTRIHIEVNENNIPCTIPKSVLLGTYLGVVARDPILAPIAFPDWRNKEFEFPGHIRHWILQSLVVKWRNYKTTLKAEHWDSRPIEEILEDVPAGVDKMQWCQLVNQWSKPADKERAAKNSVNAKKQTCPHTMGRVSSVRRQKETV
;
A
#
# COMPACT_ATOMS: atom_id res chain seq x y z
N MET A 1 1.13 -17.24 -5.04
CA MET A 1 0.10 -18.26 -4.78
C MET A 1 -0.06 -19.06 -6.07
N PRO A 2 -0.06 -20.40 -6.04
CA PRO A 2 -0.25 -21.18 -7.26
C PRO A 2 -1.59 -20.85 -7.95
N PRO A 3 -1.66 -20.86 -9.28
CA PRO A 3 -2.91 -20.72 -10.01
C PRO A 3 -3.95 -21.74 -9.50
N GLY A 4 -5.20 -21.30 -9.28
CA GLY A 4 -6.29 -22.15 -8.82
C GLY A 4 -6.42 -22.34 -7.30
N THR A 5 -5.54 -21.72 -6.49
CA THR A 5 -5.65 -21.80 -5.03
C THR A 5 -6.90 -21.06 -4.52
N ARG A 6 -7.82 -21.77 -3.85
CA ARG A 6 -9.01 -21.20 -3.21
C ARG A 6 -8.77 -21.04 -1.70
N ILE A 7 -9.03 -19.85 -1.17
CA ILE A 7 -8.93 -19.57 0.28
C ILE A 7 -10.33 -19.25 0.79
N HIS A 8 -10.83 -20.07 1.72
CA HIS A 8 -12.06 -19.77 2.46
C HIS A 8 -11.75 -18.86 3.64
N ILE A 9 -12.31 -17.65 3.68
CA ILE A 9 -12.09 -16.65 4.73
C ILE A 9 -13.41 -16.43 5.47
N GLU A 10 -13.42 -16.72 6.77
CA GLU A 10 -14.54 -16.34 7.62
C GLU A 10 -14.40 -14.87 8.00
N VAL A 11 -15.52 -14.15 7.97
CA VAL A 11 -15.62 -12.75 8.36
C VAL A 11 -16.58 -12.60 9.55
N ASN A 12 -16.35 -11.63 10.42
CA ASN A 12 -17.31 -11.25 11.46
C ASN A 12 -18.45 -10.38 10.92
N GLU A 13 -19.33 -9.94 11.81
CA GLU A 13 -20.45 -9.02 11.57
C GLU A 13 -20.02 -7.70 10.89
N ASN A 14 -18.76 -7.28 11.08
CA ASN A 14 -18.19 -6.09 10.46
C ASN A 14 -17.49 -6.39 9.12
N ASN A 15 -17.67 -7.59 8.57
CA ASN A 15 -17.00 -8.08 7.36
C ASN A 15 -15.46 -8.10 7.45
N ILE A 16 -14.91 -8.22 8.66
CA ILE A 16 -13.46 -8.29 8.89
C ILE A 16 -13.04 -9.76 8.99
N PRO A 17 -11.97 -10.19 8.30
CA PRO A 17 -11.46 -11.55 8.39
C PRO A 17 -11.10 -11.99 9.82
N CYS A 18 -11.68 -13.10 10.26
CA CYS A 18 -11.47 -13.69 11.59
C CYS A 18 -10.51 -14.88 11.60
N THR A 19 -10.33 -15.53 10.45
CA THR A 19 -9.38 -16.64 10.30
C THR A 19 -7.96 -16.08 10.13
N ILE A 20 -7.24 -15.90 11.25
CA ILE A 20 -5.94 -15.19 11.27
C ILE A 20 -4.91 -15.73 10.26
N PRO A 21 -4.62 -17.06 10.18
CA PRO A 21 -3.59 -17.53 9.25
C PRO A 21 -3.96 -17.26 7.78
N LYS A 22 -5.23 -17.41 7.42
CA LYS A 22 -5.73 -17.20 6.06
C LYS A 22 -5.81 -15.71 5.70
N SER A 23 -6.15 -14.85 6.65
CA SER A 23 -6.17 -13.40 6.44
C SER A 23 -4.77 -12.83 6.29
N VAL A 24 -3.78 -13.39 6.99
CA VAL A 24 -2.36 -13.08 6.79
C VAL A 24 -1.90 -13.52 5.40
N LEU A 25 -2.22 -14.74 4.98
CA LEU A 25 -1.88 -15.25 3.65
C LEU A 25 -2.49 -14.38 2.53
N LEU A 26 -3.78 -14.04 2.63
CA LEU A 26 -4.41 -13.10 1.70
C LEU A 26 -3.72 -11.74 1.74
N GLY A 27 -3.37 -11.24 2.94
CA GLY A 27 -2.62 -10.02 3.12
C GLY A 27 -1.30 -10.02 2.34
N THR A 28 -0.52 -11.09 2.44
CA THR A 28 0.74 -11.26 1.71
C THR A 28 0.51 -11.29 0.20
N TYR A 29 -0.49 -12.02 -0.28
CA TYR A 29 -0.84 -12.05 -1.70
C TYR A 29 -1.22 -10.66 -2.23
N LEU A 30 -2.04 -9.90 -1.50
CA LEU A 30 -2.38 -8.52 -1.85
C LEU A 30 -1.14 -7.62 -1.89
N GLY A 31 -0.08 -7.94 -1.15
CA GLY A 31 1.20 -7.24 -1.25
C GLY A 31 1.95 -7.50 -2.55
N VAL A 32 1.77 -8.68 -3.16
CA VAL A 32 2.29 -8.97 -4.51
C VAL A 32 1.49 -8.19 -5.54
N VAL A 33 0.15 -8.27 -5.46
CA VAL A 33 -0.76 -7.54 -6.37
C VAL A 33 -0.51 -6.02 -6.33
N ALA A 34 -0.25 -5.46 -5.15
CA ALA A 34 0.03 -4.03 -4.98
C ALA A 34 1.33 -3.55 -5.67
N ARG A 35 2.23 -4.47 -6.06
CA ARG A 35 3.50 -4.17 -6.74
C ARG A 35 3.48 -4.53 -8.23
N ASP A 36 2.47 -5.25 -8.67
CA ASP A 36 2.30 -5.62 -10.07
C ASP A 36 2.01 -4.34 -10.89
N PRO A 37 2.79 -4.03 -11.93
CA PRO A 37 2.60 -2.80 -12.70
C PRO A 37 1.34 -2.81 -13.56
N ILE A 38 0.80 -3.96 -13.94
CA ILE A 38 -0.42 -4.07 -14.75
C ILE A 38 -1.64 -3.92 -13.84
N LEU A 39 -1.64 -4.71 -12.77
CA LEU A 39 -2.71 -4.66 -11.79
C LEU A 39 -2.62 -3.33 -11.09
N ALA A 40 -1.55 -3.02 -10.36
CA ALA A 40 -1.37 -1.82 -9.54
C ALA A 40 -0.34 -0.78 -10.00
N PRO A 41 -0.58 -0.04 -11.11
CA PRO A 41 0.31 0.99 -11.57
C PRO A 41 0.66 2.02 -10.49
N ILE A 42 1.95 2.18 -10.21
CA ILE A 42 2.43 3.14 -9.22
C ILE A 42 2.38 4.58 -9.72
N ALA A 43 2.32 4.76 -11.04
CA ALA A 43 2.19 6.05 -11.70
C ALA A 43 0.85 6.75 -11.44
N PHE A 44 -0.19 6.00 -11.09
CA PHE A 44 -1.51 6.59 -10.86
C PHE A 44 -1.57 7.39 -9.55
N PRO A 45 -2.35 8.49 -9.52
CA PRO A 45 -2.53 9.30 -8.32
C PRO A 45 -3.48 8.62 -7.32
N ASP A 46 -4.49 7.90 -7.80
CA ASP A 46 -5.42 7.15 -6.95
C ASP A 46 -5.69 5.75 -7.51
N TRP A 47 -5.67 4.78 -6.61
CA TRP A 47 -5.87 3.36 -6.86
C TRP A 47 -7.33 2.93 -6.61
N ARG A 48 -8.13 3.77 -5.93
CA ARG A 48 -9.47 3.43 -5.42
C ARG A 48 -10.52 3.11 -6.49
N ASN A 49 -10.23 3.36 -7.77
CA ASN A 49 -11.20 3.24 -8.87
C ASN A 49 -10.94 2.04 -9.80
N LYS A 50 -10.15 1.04 -9.38
CA LYS A 50 -9.98 -0.19 -10.17
C LYS A 50 -11.10 -1.19 -9.89
N GLU A 51 -11.78 -1.62 -10.95
CA GLU A 51 -12.80 -2.66 -10.93
C GLU A 51 -12.14 -4.03 -10.77
N PHE A 52 -11.83 -4.40 -9.53
CA PHE A 52 -11.61 -5.78 -9.18
C PHE A 52 -12.92 -6.40 -8.71
N GLU A 53 -13.27 -7.54 -9.30
CA GLU A 53 -14.33 -8.40 -8.80
C GLU A 53 -13.83 -9.12 -7.54
N PHE A 54 -14.26 -8.61 -6.39
CA PHE A 54 -14.07 -9.26 -5.10
C PHE A 54 -15.43 -9.65 -4.52
N PRO A 55 -15.52 -10.73 -3.72
CA PRO A 55 -16.76 -11.10 -3.06
C PRO A 55 -17.30 -9.91 -2.24
N GLY A 56 -18.56 -9.56 -2.45
CA GLY A 56 -19.13 -8.28 -1.99
C GLY A 56 -18.95 -8.01 -0.49
N HIS A 57 -19.09 -9.04 0.35
CA HIS A 57 -18.96 -8.91 1.80
C HIS A 57 -17.55 -8.51 2.23
N ILE A 58 -16.49 -9.12 1.68
CA ILE A 58 -15.08 -8.84 2.06
C ILE A 58 -14.42 -7.75 1.20
N ARG A 59 -15.06 -7.32 0.11
CA ARG A 59 -14.53 -6.37 -0.88
C ARG A 59 -13.97 -5.11 -0.24
N HIS A 60 -14.69 -4.53 0.73
CA HIS A 60 -14.23 -3.32 1.40
C HIS A 60 -12.87 -3.53 2.10
N TRP A 61 -12.73 -4.61 2.86
CA TRP A 61 -11.47 -4.93 3.55
C TRP A 61 -10.32 -5.17 2.57
N ILE A 62 -10.57 -5.90 1.48
CA ILE A 62 -9.57 -6.17 0.45
C ILE A 62 -9.07 -4.86 -0.17
N LEU A 63 -9.99 -3.98 -0.57
CA LEU A 63 -9.65 -2.70 -1.19
C LEU A 63 -8.85 -1.82 -0.23
N GLN A 64 -9.25 -1.70 1.04
CA GLN A 64 -8.49 -0.96 2.05
C GLN A 64 -7.08 -1.53 2.22
N SER A 65 -6.97 -2.85 2.35
CA SER A 65 -5.68 -3.54 2.51
C SER A 65 -4.77 -3.32 1.31
N LEU A 66 -5.32 -3.35 0.10
CA LEU A 66 -4.59 -3.17 -1.15
C LEU A 66 -4.12 -1.72 -1.32
N VAL A 67 -5.00 -0.74 -1.07
CA VAL A 67 -4.66 0.70 -1.11
C VAL A 67 -3.53 1.02 -0.13
N VAL A 68 -3.58 0.48 1.09
CA VAL A 68 -2.52 0.69 2.09
C VAL A 68 -1.20 0.10 1.61
N LYS A 69 -1.20 -1.13 1.08
CA LYS A 69 0.04 -1.76 0.58
C LYS A 69 0.63 -1.04 -0.63
N TRP A 70 -0.22 -0.59 -1.56
CA TRP A 70 0.20 0.20 -2.72
C TRP A 70 0.81 1.55 -2.30
N ARG A 71 0.17 2.25 -1.34
CA ARG A 71 0.73 3.49 -0.77
C ARG A 71 2.06 3.25 -0.06
N ASN A 72 2.15 2.19 0.76
CA ASN A 72 3.38 1.83 1.44
C ASN A 72 4.50 1.52 0.46
N TYR A 73 4.20 0.81 -0.63
CA TYR A 73 5.18 0.54 -1.68
C TYR A 73 5.75 1.82 -2.29
N LYS A 74 4.89 2.78 -2.67
CA LYS A 74 5.34 4.09 -3.17
C LYS A 74 6.18 4.85 -2.13
N THR A 75 5.79 4.79 -0.85
CA THR A 75 6.55 5.42 0.24
C THR A 75 7.92 4.78 0.42
N THR A 76 8.02 3.45 0.37
CA THR A 76 9.29 2.72 0.42
C THR A 76 10.19 3.09 -0.74
N LEU A 77 9.67 3.07 -1.97
CA LEU A 77 10.43 3.48 -3.16
C LEU A 77 10.96 4.91 -3.01
N LYS A 78 10.13 5.84 -2.51
CA LYS A 78 10.56 7.20 -2.27
C LYS A 78 11.65 7.28 -1.19
N ALA A 79 11.51 6.54 -0.10
CA ALA A 79 12.51 6.55 0.97
C ALA A 79 13.87 5.99 0.53
N GLU A 80 13.87 5.00 -0.37
CA GLU A 80 15.08 4.30 -0.82
C GLU A 80 15.77 4.98 -2.01
N HIS A 81 15.00 5.62 -2.91
CA HIS A 81 15.52 6.08 -4.21
C HIS A 81 15.29 7.57 -4.49
N TRP A 82 14.60 8.32 -3.63
CA TRP A 82 14.45 9.77 -3.79
C TRP A 82 15.41 10.53 -2.87
N ASP A 83 16.55 10.92 -3.44
CA ASP A 83 17.62 11.64 -2.73
C ASP A 83 17.97 12.98 -3.42
N SER A 84 19.15 13.53 -3.14
CA SER A 84 19.60 14.83 -3.65
C SER A 84 20.35 14.77 -4.99
N ARG A 85 20.44 13.59 -5.61
CA ARG A 85 21.01 13.44 -6.96
C ARG A 85 20.18 14.21 -8.00
N PRO A 86 20.77 14.53 -9.16
CA PRO A 86 20.04 15.00 -10.33
C PRO A 86 18.88 14.05 -10.68
N ILE A 87 17.78 14.61 -11.19
CA ILE A 87 16.58 13.83 -11.52
C ILE A 87 16.90 12.80 -12.60
N GLU A 88 17.79 13.14 -13.53
CA GLU A 88 18.25 12.30 -14.63
C GLU A 88 18.93 11.02 -14.11
N GLU A 89 19.79 11.13 -13.09
CA GLU A 89 20.42 9.98 -12.45
C GLU A 89 19.39 9.08 -11.74
N ILE A 90 18.40 9.69 -11.07
CA ILE A 90 17.32 8.95 -10.39
C ILE A 90 16.43 8.22 -11.41
N LEU A 91 16.21 8.80 -12.60
CA LEU A 91 15.44 8.17 -13.67
C LEU A 91 16.14 6.95 -14.29
N GLU A 92 17.47 6.97 -14.33
CA GLU A 92 18.29 5.84 -14.82
C GLU A 92 18.39 4.70 -13.81
N ASP A 93 18.39 5.01 -12.51
CA ASP A 93 18.44 4.07 -11.38
C ASP A 93 17.07 3.42 -11.10
N VAL A 94 16.58 2.61 -12.06
CA VAL A 94 15.28 1.93 -11.95
C VAL A 94 15.37 0.78 -10.93
N PRO A 95 14.55 0.78 -9.86
CA PRO A 95 14.60 -0.27 -8.86
C PRO A 95 14.18 -1.64 -9.42
N ALA A 96 14.78 -2.72 -8.92
CA ALA A 96 14.49 -4.06 -9.37
C ALA A 96 13.00 -4.42 -9.19
N GLY A 97 12.36 -4.92 -10.25
CA GLY A 97 10.94 -5.29 -10.24
C GLY A 97 9.96 -4.11 -10.41
N VAL A 98 10.45 -2.88 -10.61
CA VAL A 98 9.64 -1.72 -10.98
C VAL A 98 9.58 -1.59 -12.51
N ASP A 99 8.40 -1.29 -13.04
CA ASP A 99 8.27 -0.94 -14.45
C ASP A 99 8.92 0.42 -14.77
N LYS A 100 9.79 0.46 -15.79
CA LYS A 100 10.57 1.65 -16.16
C LYS A 100 9.70 2.85 -16.53
N MET A 101 8.61 2.63 -17.27
CA MET A 101 7.73 3.73 -17.67
C MET A 101 7.03 4.33 -16.44
N GLN A 102 6.54 3.46 -15.56
CA GLN A 102 5.88 3.90 -14.33
C GLN A 102 6.85 4.57 -13.35
N TRP A 103 8.11 4.10 -13.29
CA TRP A 103 9.17 4.75 -12.54
C TRP A 103 9.38 6.19 -13.01
N CYS A 104 9.58 6.39 -14.31
CA CYS A 104 9.75 7.72 -14.88
C CYS A 104 8.58 8.65 -14.54
N GLN A 105 7.34 8.16 -14.68
CA GLN A 105 6.14 8.93 -14.35
C GLN A 105 6.08 9.30 -12.85
N LEU A 106 6.47 8.38 -11.98
CA LEU A 106 6.47 8.57 -10.53
C LEU A 106 7.53 9.59 -10.08
N VAL A 107 8.76 9.48 -10.58
CA VAL A 107 9.85 10.42 -10.31
C VAL A 107 9.50 11.82 -10.82
N ASN A 108 8.95 11.92 -12.04
CA ASN A 108 8.45 13.18 -12.59
C ASN A 108 7.30 13.77 -11.77
N GLN A 109 6.49 12.94 -11.11
CA GLN A 109 5.47 13.45 -10.18
C GLN A 109 6.12 14.03 -8.92
N TRP A 110 7.12 13.36 -8.34
CA TRP A 110 7.81 13.84 -7.14
C TRP A 110 8.62 15.11 -7.36
N SER A 111 9.11 15.34 -8.57
CA SER A 111 9.86 16.55 -8.91
C SER A 111 8.98 17.80 -9.00
N LYS A 112 7.65 17.65 -9.18
CA LYS A 112 6.72 18.78 -9.32
C LYS A 112 6.72 19.68 -8.08
N PRO A 113 6.66 21.02 -8.25
CA PRO A 113 6.62 21.96 -7.13
C PRO A 113 5.48 21.68 -6.14
N ALA A 114 4.29 21.31 -6.64
CA ALA A 114 3.13 21.01 -5.82
C ALA A 114 3.35 19.81 -4.87
N ASP A 115 4.04 18.76 -5.34
CA ASP A 115 4.36 17.59 -4.52
C ASP A 115 5.45 17.89 -3.49
N LYS A 116 6.45 18.70 -3.86
CA LYS A 116 7.48 19.18 -2.93
C LYS A 116 6.87 20.04 -1.82
N GLU A 117 5.98 20.96 -2.17
CA GLU A 117 5.27 21.81 -1.20
C GLU A 117 4.39 20.98 -0.26
N ARG A 118 3.64 20.01 -0.80
CA ARG A 118 2.83 19.08 0.01
C ARG A 118 3.70 18.25 0.95
N ALA A 119 4.85 17.76 0.49
CA ALA A 119 5.79 17.02 1.32
C ALA A 119 6.36 17.88 2.45
N ALA A 120 6.73 19.14 2.18
CA ALA A 120 7.20 20.08 3.19
C ALA A 120 6.13 20.36 4.25
N LYS A 121 4.89 20.63 3.84
CA LYS A 121 3.75 20.81 4.76
C LYS A 121 3.51 19.57 5.62
N ASN A 122 3.53 18.38 5.02
CA ASN A 122 3.35 17.11 5.74
C ASN A 122 4.45 16.86 6.77
N SER A 123 5.71 17.21 6.45
CA SER A 123 6.84 17.11 7.38
C SER A 123 6.66 18.03 8.59
N VAL A 124 6.25 19.28 8.36
CA VAL A 124 5.95 20.23 9.44
C VAL A 124 4.79 19.74 10.30
N ASN A 125 3.72 19.20 9.69
CA ASN A 125 2.58 18.67 10.42
C ASN A 125 2.93 17.43 11.24
N ALA A 126 3.76 16.53 10.70
CA ALA A 126 4.24 15.36 11.43
C ALA A 126 5.02 15.75 12.69
N LYS A 127 5.87 16.80 12.62
CA LYS A 127 6.59 17.34 13.78
C LYS A 127 5.68 17.94 14.85
N LYS A 128 4.47 18.40 14.47
CA LYS A 128 3.47 18.95 15.41
C LYS A 128 2.62 17.86 16.07
N GLN A 129 2.68 16.61 15.62
CA GLN A 129 1.89 15.53 16.19
C GLN A 129 2.48 15.10 17.55
N THR A 130 1.77 15.40 18.63
CA THR A 130 2.22 15.13 20.01
C THR A 130 1.69 13.85 20.62
N CYS A 131 0.53 13.36 20.16
CA CYS A 131 -0.11 12.16 20.70
C CYS A 131 -0.31 11.10 19.60
N PRO A 132 0.70 10.25 19.32
CA PRO A 132 0.54 9.15 18.40
C PRO A 132 -0.33 8.05 19.02
N HIS A 133 -1.22 7.47 18.19
CA HIS A 133 -2.04 6.34 18.61
C HIS A 133 -1.16 5.10 18.89
N THR A 134 -1.21 4.60 20.13
CA THR A 134 -0.27 3.58 20.65
C THR A 134 -0.85 2.15 20.64
N MET A 135 -1.88 1.85 19.84
CA MET A 135 -2.46 0.50 19.82
C MET A 135 -1.62 -0.55 19.07
N GLY A 136 -0.40 -0.24 18.61
CA GLY A 136 0.51 -1.20 17.98
C GLY A 136 -0.03 -1.86 16.68
N ARG A 137 0.71 -2.83 16.15
CA ARG A 137 0.38 -3.55 14.90
C ARG A 137 -0.48 -4.80 15.15
N VAL A 138 -1.59 -4.64 15.88
CA VAL A 138 -2.52 -5.75 16.18
C VAL A 138 -3.91 -5.42 15.64
N SER A 139 -4.49 -6.30 14.81
CA SER A 139 -5.86 -6.12 14.35
C SER A 139 -6.84 -6.23 15.53
N SER A 140 -7.94 -5.47 15.49
CA SER A 140 -8.95 -5.50 16.56
C SER A 140 -9.46 -6.92 16.83
N VAL A 141 -9.69 -7.70 15.76
CA VAL A 141 -10.14 -9.10 15.85
C VAL A 141 -9.10 -9.99 16.55
N ARG A 142 -7.81 -9.79 16.31
CA ARG A 142 -6.78 -10.57 17.01
C ARG A 142 -6.74 -10.21 18.50
N ARG A 143 -6.84 -8.92 18.80
CA ARG A 143 -6.88 -8.42 20.17
C ARG A 143 -8.06 -8.99 20.96
N GLN A 144 -9.24 -9.01 20.37
CA GLN A 144 -10.44 -9.61 20.98
C GLN A 144 -10.25 -11.09 21.31
N LYS A 145 -9.48 -11.85 20.52
CA LYS A 145 -9.15 -13.25 20.84
C LYS A 145 -8.06 -13.41 21.90
N GLU A 146 -7.18 -12.42 22.05
CA GLU A 146 -6.10 -12.41 23.05
C GLU A 146 -6.60 -11.99 24.44
N THR A 147 -7.74 -11.29 24.52
CA THR A 147 -8.36 -10.82 25.78
C THR A 147 -9.41 -11.76 26.38
N VAL A 148 -9.61 -12.96 25.81
CA VAL A 148 -10.59 -13.97 26.23
C VAL A 148 -9.88 -15.19 26.79
#